data_AF-A0A8T4CHV6-F1
#
_entry.id   AF-A0A8T4CHV6-F1
#
_cell.length_a   1.000
_cell.length_b   1.000
_cell.length_c   1.000
_cell.angle_alpha   90.00
_cell.angle_beta   90.00
_cell.angle_gamma   90.00
#
_symmetry.space_group_name_H-M   'P 1'
#
loop_
_entity.id
_entity.type
_entity.pdbx_description
1 polymer ?
#
loop_
_entity_poly.entity_id
_entity_poly.type
_entity_poly.pdbx_seq_one_letter_code
_entity_poly.pdbx_strand_id
1 'polypeptide(L)'
;MNEALGSPVYIRYKDHVLFRNVVEPIEEAVERETIGWLTKQSDEIMLIEHDRTIPDAQVPGGQGNGVIILKSCILEIRKLPLQKTSNCHLNSQKSTNLTEYALQTTKRKTPNPQKGTGANKCKP
;
A
#
# COMPACT_ATOMS: atom_id res chain seq x y z
N MET A 1 -4.16 24.63 8.60
CA MET A 1 -3.53 24.19 7.32
C MET A 1 -4.63 23.71 6.41
N ASN A 2 -4.85 24.34 5.25
CA ASN A 2 -5.89 23.96 4.29
C ASN A 2 -5.25 23.19 3.13
N GLU A 3 -5.12 21.88 3.32
CA GLU A 3 -4.69 20.95 2.28
C GLU A 3 -5.83 20.69 1.29
N ALA A 4 -5.55 20.62 -0.02
CA ALA A 4 -6.59 20.45 -1.01
C ALA A 4 -7.05 18.98 -1.07
N LEU A 5 -8.36 18.75 -1.03
CA LEU A 5 -8.91 17.40 -1.17
C LEU A 5 -8.48 16.77 -2.49
N GLY A 6 -8.28 15.46 -2.46
CA GLY A 6 -7.79 14.66 -3.57
C GLY A 6 -6.31 14.86 -3.89
N SER A 7 -5.57 15.66 -3.13
CA SER A 7 -4.13 15.81 -3.31
C SER A 7 -3.35 14.69 -2.62
N PRO A 8 -2.24 14.24 -3.21
CA PRO A 8 -1.32 13.30 -2.58
C PRO A 8 -0.48 14.04 -1.52
N VAL A 9 -0.32 13.42 -0.36
CA VAL A 9 0.39 13.99 0.78
C VAL A 9 1.27 12.92 1.42
N TYR A 10 2.43 13.35 1.91
CA TYR A 10 3.24 12.64 2.88
C TYR A 10 2.91 13.19 4.27
N ILE A 11 2.81 12.31 5.27
CA ILE A 11 2.53 12.68 6.66
C ILE A 11 3.43 11.87 7.59
N ARG A 12 4.08 12.56 8.53
CA ARG A 12 4.73 11.95 9.70
C ARG A 12 3.91 12.27 10.94
N TYR A 13 3.58 11.25 11.74
CA TYR A 13 2.67 11.38 12.88
C TYR A 13 3.03 10.44 14.02
N LYS A 14 2.54 10.74 15.22
CA LYS A 14 2.61 9.84 16.38
C LYS A 14 1.41 8.89 16.40
N ASP A 15 1.67 7.60 16.23
CA ASP A 15 0.65 6.56 16.34
C ASP A 15 0.28 6.33 17.81
N HIS A 16 -1.01 6.28 18.11
CA HIS A 16 -1.46 6.25 19.50
C HIS A 16 -1.10 4.91 20.13
N VAL A 17 -0.51 4.96 21.33
CA VAL A 17 -0.29 3.76 22.15
C VAL A 17 -1.60 3.47 22.88
N LEU A 18 -2.20 2.33 22.58
CA LEU A 18 -3.32 1.80 23.35
C LEU A 18 -2.76 0.97 24.51
N PHE A 19 -2.91 1.47 25.73
CA PHE A 19 -2.55 0.73 26.94
C PHE A 19 -3.81 0.39 27.75
N ARG A 20 -3.76 -0.71 28.52
CA ARG A 20 -4.86 -1.13 29.40
C ARG A 20 -4.30 -1.51 30.76
N ASN A 21 -4.91 -0.99 31.82
CA ASN A 21 -4.59 -1.29 33.22
C ASN A 21 -3.14 -0.97 33.63
N VAL A 22 -2.57 0.14 33.15
CA VAL A 22 -1.23 0.60 33.52
C VAL A 22 -1.35 1.91 34.29
N VAL A 23 -0.68 2.01 35.45
CA VAL A 23 -0.73 3.21 36.32
C VAL A 23 0.08 4.36 35.73
N GLU A 24 1.22 4.03 35.10
CA GLU A 24 2.02 4.96 34.32
C GLU A 24 2.30 4.30 32.96
N PRO A 25 1.77 4.83 31.85
CA PRO A 25 2.13 4.37 30.51
C PRO A 25 3.58 4.80 30.25
N ILE A 26 4.47 3.82 30.08
CA ILE A 26 5.92 4.06 29.97
C ILE A 26 6.35 4.24 28.50
N GLU A 27 5.52 3.83 27.53
CA GLU A 27 5.91 3.83 26.12
C GLU A 27 5.48 5.13 25.41
N GLU A 28 6.46 5.78 24.77
CA GLU A 28 6.21 6.90 23.88
C GLU A 28 5.51 6.43 22.60
N ALA A 29 4.58 7.26 22.11
CA ALA A 29 3.91 7.04 20.84
C ALA A 29 4.91 6.92 19.69
N VAL A 30 4.80 5.81 18.95
CA VAL A 30 5.69 5.47 17.84
C VAL A 30 5.49 6.45 16.69
N GLU A 31 6.58 7.04 16.19
CA GLU A 31 6.52 7.85 14.98
C GLU A 31 6.32 6.95 13.75
N ARG A 32 5.38 7.34 12.90
CA ARG A 32 5.08 6.68 11.64
C ARG A 32 5.06 7.67 10.50
N GLU A 33 5.33 7.16 9.32
CA GLU A 33 5.22 7.89 8.07
C GLU A 33 4.20 7.20 7.16
N THR A 34 3.45 7.99 6.40
CA THR A 34 2.53 7.47 5.38
C THR A 34 2.47 8.41 4.18
N ILE A 35 2.15 7.84 3.02
CA ILE A 35 1.85 8.58 1.80
C ILE A 35 0.48 8.12 1.31
N GLY A 36 -0.39 9.07 0.95
CA GLY A 36 -1.69 8.75 0.39
C GLY A 36 -2.43 9.99 -0.09
N TRP A 37 -3.68 9.79 -0.48
CA TRP A 37 -4.57 10.82 -0.98
C TRP A 37 -5.41 11.38 0.16
N LEU A 38 -5.39 12.70 0.35
CA LEU A 38 -6.27 13.37 1.30
C LEU A 38 -7.71 13.37 0.79
N THR A 39 -8.57 12.49 1.28
CA THR A 39 -9.95 12.36 0.75
C THR A 39 -10.97 13.12 1.57
N LYS A 40 -10.77 13.25 2.88
CA LYS A 40 -11.60 14.05 3.78
C LYS A 40 -10.75 14.70 4.87
N GLN A 41 -11.21 15.84 5.37
CA GLN A 41 -10.67 16.43 6.59
C GLN A 41 -11.76 17.21 7.33
N SER A 42 -11.64 17.25 8.65
CA SER A 42 -12.36 18.18 9.53
C SER A 42 -11.33 19.03 10.29
N ASP A 43 -11.75 19.77 11.30
CA ASP A 43 -10.83 20.51 12.17
C ASP A 43 -9.93 19.59 13.01
N GLU A 44 -10.34 18.34 13.25
CA GLU A 44 -9.66 17.41 14.15
C GLU A 44 -8.96 16.26 13.41
N ILE A 45 -9.55 15.75 12.32
CA ILE A 45 -9.07 14.55 11.63
C ILE A 45 -8.73 14.79 10.17
N MET A 46 -7.86 13.93 9.64
CA MET A 46 -7.57 13.77 8.22
C MET A 46 -7.75 12.30 7.82
N LEU A 47 -8.41 12.07 6.68
CA LEU A 47 -8.58 10.76 6.07
C LEU A 47 -7.64 10.62 4.88
N ILE A 48 -6.74 9.64 4.95
CA ILE A 48 -5.69 9.42 3.97
C ILE A 48 -5.87 8.05 3.35
N GLU A 49 -6.25 7.99 2.08
CA GLU A 49 -6.42 6.74 1.34
C GLU A 49 -5.12 6.36 0.62
N HIS A 50 -4.67 5.12 0.76
CA HIS A 50 -3.51 4.60 0.03
C HIS A 50 -3.86 4.24 -1.40
N ASP A 51 -5.06 3.70 -1.60
CA ASP A 51 -5.66 3.42 -2.90
C ASP A 51 -7.07 4.03 -2.94
N ARG A 52 -7.39 4.73 -4.03
CA ARG A 52 -8.65 5.44 -4.20
C ARG A 52 -9.27 5.16 -5.56
N THR A 53 -10.58 5.08 -5.62
CA THR A 53 -11.31 5.05 -6.90
C THR A 53 -11.26 6.43 -7.55
N ILE A 54 -11.00 6.49 -8.85
CA ILE A 54 -11.10 7.73 -9.62
C ILE A 54 -12.59 8.09 -9.75
N PRO A 55 -13.03 9.26 -9.27
CA PRO A 55 -14.39 9.74 -9.54
C PRO A 55 -14.57 9.80 -11.06
N ASP A 56 -15.62 9.18 -11.59
CA ASP A 56 -15.94 8.99 -13.03
C ASP A 56 -15.54 7.63 -13.64
N ALA A 57 -14.87 6.75 -12.89
CA ALA A 57 -14.83 5.35 -13.29
C ALA A 57 -16.27 4.79 -13.25
N GLN A 58 -16.74 4.14 -14.32
CA GLN A 58 -18.05 3.46 -14.38
C GLN A 58 -18.16 2.25 -13.43
N VAL A 59 -17.29 2.18 -12.42
CA VAL A 59 -17.15 1.12 -11.46
C VAL A 59 -17.73 1.63 -10.13
N PRO A 60 -18.57 0.83 -9.44
CA PRO A 60 -19.02 1.19 -8.09
C PRO A 60 -17.82 1.57 -7.22
N GLY A 61 -17.91 2.73 -6.55
CA GLY A 61 -16.84 3.19 -5.67
C GLY A 61 -16.53 2.12 -4.62
N GLY A 62 -15.28 1.68 -4.57
CA GLY A 62 -14.82 0.76 -3.54
C GLY A 62 -14.72 1.46 -2.18
N GLN A 63 -14.78 0.68 -1.10
CA GLN A 63 -14.33 1.18 0.21
C GLN A 63 -12.79 1.31 0.13
N GLY A 64 -12.29 2.54 0.04
CA GLY A 64 -10.86 2.82 -0.01
C GLY A 64 -10.13 2.31 1.24
N ASN A 65 -8.91 1.83 1.08
CA ASN A 65 -8.04 1.47 2.20
C ASN A 65 -7.19 2.68 2.59
N GLY A 66 -7.01 2.93 3.88
CA GLY A 66 -6.32 4.11 4.35
C GLY A 66 -6.18 4.21 5.86
N VAL A 67 -5.81 5.40 6.31
CA VAL A 67 -5.62 5.72 7.73
C VAL A 67 -6.37 7.00 8.09
N ILE A 68 -6.90 7.04 9.31
CA ILE A 68 -7.47 8.24 9.92
C ILE A 68 -6.41 8.77 10.89
N ILE A 69 -6.03 10.04 10.74
CA ILE A 69 -4.99 10.67 11.55
C ILE A 69 -5.57 11.87 12.27
N LEU A 70 -5.40 11.93 13.59
CA LEU A 70 -5.69 13.13 14.37
C LEU A 70 -4.65 14.21 14.07
N LYS A 71 -5.11 15.41 13.75
CA LYS A 71 -4.25 16.56 13.43
C LYS A 71 -3.31 16.94 14.58
N SER A 72 -3.73 16.71 15.82
CA SER A 72 -2.91 16.90 17.03
C SER A 72 -1.67 15.99 17.08
N CYS A 73 -1.67 14.90 16.32
CA CYS A 73 -0.57 13.93 16.31
C CYS A 73 0.30 14.03 15.05
N ILE A 74 -0.01 14.96 14.14
CA ILE A 74 0.80 15.22 12.96
C ILE A 74 2.05 16.00 13.40
N LEU A 75 3.21 15.42 13.12
CA LEU A 75 4.51 16.05 13.31
C LEU A 75 4.92 16.84 12.06
N GLU A 76 4.52 16.35 10.89
CA GLU A 76 4.87 16.94 9.61
C GLU A 76 3.89 16.55 8.51
N ILE A 77 3.60 17.48 7.61
CA ILE A 77 2.82 17.22 6.39
C ILE A 77 3.48 17.90 5.19
N ARG A 78 3.59 17.16 4.08
CA ARG A 78 4.13 17.68 2.82
C ARG A 78 3.18 17.33 1.66
N LYS A 79 2.81 18.33 0.87
CA LYS A 79 2.16 18.12 -0.43
C LYS A 79 3.14 17.46 -1.37
N LEU A 80 2.72 16.39 -2.03
CA LEU A 80 3.53 15.72 -3.03
C LEU A 80 3.16 16.25 -4.41
N PRO A 81 4.11 16.80 -5.20
CA PRO A 81 3.83 17.15 -6.58
C PRO A 81 3.75 15.86 -7.41
N LEU A 82 2.58 15.22 -7.47
CA LEU A 82 2.36 14.21 -8.51
C LEU A 82 2.29 14.95 -9.84
N GLN A 83 3.34 14.80 -10.65
CA GLN A 83 3.37 15.28 -12.01
C GLN A 83 2.14 14.71 -12.74
N LYS A 84 1.45 15.54 -13.53
CA LYS A 84 0.40 15.08 -14.46
C LYS A 84 1.06 14.20 -15.52
N THR A 85 1.42 12.97 -15.18
CA THR A 85 1.96 12.01 -16.12
C THR A 85 0.81 11.38 -16.89
N SER A 86 0.16 12.19 -17.75
CA SER A 86 -0.74 11.69 -18.79
C SER A 86 -0.05 10.71 -19.74
N ASN A 87 1.27 10.62 -19.69
CA ASN A 87 2.10 9.84 -20.59
C ASN A 87 2.51 8.47 -20.03
N CYS A 88 2.04 8.08 -18.85
CA CYS A 88 2.19 6.70 -18.36
C CYS A 88 1.18 5.79 -19.05
N HIS A 89 1.43 5.46 -20.32
CA HIS A 89 0.75 4.35 -20.99
C HIS A 89 1.23 3.04 -20.36
N LEU A 90 0.57 2.61 -19.28
CA LEU A 90 0.77 1.26 -18.70
C LEU A 90 0.44 0.16 -19.72
N ASN A 91 -0.41 0.48 -20.69
CA ASN A 91 -0.71 -0.37 -21.84
C ASN A 91 -0.02 0.23 -23.06
N SER A 92 1.22 -0.17 -23.35
CA SER A 92 1.76 0.11 -24.68
C SER A 92 0.91 -0.66 -25.69
N GLN A 93 0.33 0.04 -26.67
CA GLN A 93 -0.43 -0.57 -27.79
C GLN A 93 0.48 -1.33 -28.77
N LYS A 94 1.70 -1.69 -28.34
CA LYS A 94 2.61 -2.51 -29.12
C LYS A 94 2.19 -3.96 -28.91
N SER A 95 2.00 -4.67 -30.01
CA SER A 95 1.87 -6.12 -29.97
C SER A 95 3.04 -6.67 -29.15
N THR A 96 2.72 -7.39 -28.08
CA THR A 96 3.67 -8.27 -27.42
C THR A 96 4.08 -9.26 -28.50
N ASN A 97 5.22 -9.02 -29.14
CA ASN A 97 5.88 -10.09 -29.87
C ASN A 97 5.97 -11.26 -28.89
N LEU A 98 5.51 -12.42 -29.35
CA LEU A 98 5.33 -13.70 -28.66
C LEU A 98 6.64 -14.24 -28.05
N THR A 99 7.22 -13.50 -27.11
CA THR A 99 8.39 -13.87 -26.32
C THR A 99 8.16 -13.56 -24.85
N GLU A 100 6.90 -13.62 -24.41
CA GLU A 100 6.57 -13.67 -22.99
C GLU A 100 7.03 -15.02 -22.42
N TYR A 101 8.27 -15.04 -21.94
CA TYR A 101 8.92 -16.22 -21.35
C TYR A 101 8.13 -16.81 -20.18
N ALA A 102 7.29 -16.01 -19.51
CA ALA A 102 6.46 -16.44 -18.38
C ALA A 102 5.39 -17.47 -18.77
N LEU A 103 4.93 -17.47 -20.03
CA LEU A 103 3.94 -18.42 -20.55
C LEU A 103 4.59 -19.63 -21.24
N GLN A 104 5.91 -19.61 -21.44
CA GLN A 104 6.65 -20.73 -22.04
C GLN A 104 6.93 -21.79 -20.97
N THR A 105 5.91 -22.60 -20.69
CA THR A 105 5.98 -23.74 -19.75
C THR A 105 7.17 -24.67 -20.03
N THR A 106 7.59 -24.79 -21.29
CA THR A 106 8.74 -25.59 -21.73
C THR A 106 10.12 -24.97 -21.45
N LYS A 107 10.21 -23.67 -21.13
CA LYS A 107 11.48 -23.00 -20.81
C LYS A 107 11.67 -22.73 -19.32
N ARG A 108 10.74 -23.14 -18.46
CA ARG A 108 10.97 -23.17 -17.02
C ARG A 108 12.02 -24.23 -16.71
N LYS A 109 13.23 -23.81 -16.32
CA LYS A 109 14.14 -24.65 -15.56
C LYS A 109 13.61 -24.78 -14.13
N THR A 110 12.62 -25.64 -13.92
CA THR A 110 12.41 -26.23 -12.60
C THR A 110 13.50 -27.27 -12.37
N PRO A 111 14.20 -27.27 -11.21
CA PRO A 111 15.09 -28.37 -10.87
C PRO A 111 14.27 -29.65 -10.82
N ASN A 112 14.64 -30.66 -11.61
CA ASN A 112 14.02 -31.97 -11.50
C ASN A 112 14.26 -32.51 -10.07
N PRO A 113 13.23 -33.01 -9.37
CA PRO A 113 13.46 -33.82 -8.19
C PRO A 113 14.21 -35.07 -8.65
N GLN A 114 15.45 -35.23 -8.19
CA GLN A 114 16.23 -36.43 -8.45
C GLN A 114 15.46 -37.64 -7.90
N LYS A 115 15.09 -38.57 -8.78
CA LYS A 115 14.68 -39.92 -8.39
C LYS A 115 15.88 -40.63 -7.76
N GLY A 116 16.03 -40.49 -6.45
CA GLY A 116 16.88 -41.34 -5.64
C GLY A 116 16.15 -42.63 -5.31
N THR A 117 16.53 -43.72 -5.94
CA THR A 117 16.21 -45.10 -5.53
C THR A 117 16.91 -45.40 -4.21
N GLY A 118 16.18 -45.85 -3.19
CA GLY A 118 16.78 -46.36 -1.96
C GLY A 118 15.74 -46.60 -0.87
N ALA A 119 15.29 -47.84 -0.77
CA ALA A 119 14.41 -48.31 0.30
C ALA A 119 15.07 -48.14 1.67
N ASN A 120 14.30 -47.69 2.68
CA ASN A 120 14.44 -48.17 4.04
C ASN A 120 13.06 -48.23 4.69
N LYS A 121 12.71 -49.43 5.14
CA LYS A 121 11.48 -49.77 5.84
C LYS A 121 11.60 -49.29 7.29
N CYS A 122 10.61 -48.55 7.76
CA CYS A 122 10.16 -48.65 9.14
C CYS A 122 8.63 -48.84 9.12
N LYS A 123 8.17 -49.86 9.81
CA LYS A 123 6.79 -50.33 9.94
C LYS A 123 6.44 -50.30 11.43
N PRO A 124 5.15 -50.48 11.74
CA PRO A 124 4.21 -49.44 12.16
C PRO A 124 4.56 -48.75 13.49
#